data_AF-A0A7C6KML2-F1
#
_entry.id   AF-A0A7C6KML2-F1
#
_cell.length_a   1.000
_cell.length_b   1.000
_cell.length_c   1.000
_cell.angle_alpha   90.00
_cell.angle_beta   90.00
_cell.angle_gamma   90.00
#
_symmetry.space_group_name_H-M   'P 1'
#
loop_
_entity.id
_entity.type
_entity.pdbx_description
1 polymer ?
#
loop_
_entity_poly.entity_id
_entity_poly.type
_entity_poly.pdbx_seq_one_letter_code
_entity_poly.pdbx_strand_id
1 'polypeptide(L)' 'MPCPSNVNIPHIFSLYNDAFIYGTVQESARAYNSLKKSNSDASQCVECGQCEQACPQNLPVPELLKEVHEFLEAQFGK' A
#
# COMPACT_ATOMS: atom_id res chain seq x y z
N MET A 1 2.83 5.73 13.51
CA MET A 1 4.15 5.13 13.80
C MET A 1 4.75 4.65 12.49
N PRO A 2 6.07 4.74 12.30
CA PRO A 2 6.69 4.07 11.16
C PRO A 2 6.49 2.55 11.29
N CYS A 3 6.16 1.87 10.19
CA CYS A 3 6.14 0.41 10.16
C CYS A 3 7.56 -0.11 10.38
N PRO A 4 7.79 -1.14 11.22
CA PRO A 4 9.13 -1.70 11.42
C PRO A 4 9.75 -2.28 10.15
N SER A 5 8.93 -2.70 9.19
CA SER A 5 9.35 -3.18 7.87
C SER A 5 9.40 -2.08 6.81
N ASN A 6 9.43 -0.80 7.22
CA ASN A 6 9.54 0.36 6.33
C ASN A 6 8.36 0.55 5.34
N VAL A 7 7.25 -0.17 5.49
CA VAL A 7 6.05 0.00 4.66
C VAL A 7 5.44 1.39 4.87
N ASN A 8 5.27 2.15 3.79
CA ASN A 8 4.63 3.46 3.82
C ASN A 8 3.10 3.34 3.68
N ILE A 9 2.48 2.78 4.72
CA ILE A 9 1.06 2.43 4.77
C ILE A 9 0.14 3.59 4.35
N PRO A 10 0.30 4.84 4.89
CA PRO A 10 -0.59 5.94 4.53
C PRO A 10 -0.49 6.32 3.06
N HIS A 11 0.73 6.33 2.51
CA HIS A 11 0.94 6.70 1.12
C HIS A 11 0.41 5.63 0.17
N ILE A 12 0.62 4.35 0.48
CA ILE A 12 0.08 3.23 -0.30
C ILE A 12 -1.44 3.30 -0.38
N PHE A 13 -2.14 3.51 0.75
CA PHE A 13 -3.59 3.66 0.73
C PHE A 13 -4.06 4.93 0.00
N SER A 14 -3.30 6.03 0.06
CA SER A 14 -3.60 7.22 -0.75
C SER A 14 -3.55 6.91 -2.24
N LEU A 15 -2.52 6.20 -2.72
CA LEU A 15 -2.40 5.82 -4.13
C LEU A 15 -3.55 4.92 -4.59
N TYR A 16 -3.94 3.98 -3.74
CA TYR A 16 -5.13 3.14 -3.99
C TYR A 16 -6.39 4.00 -4.06
N ASN A 17 -6.66 4.83 -3.06
CA ASN A 17 -7.84 5.69 -3.03
C ASN A 17 -7.91 6.61 -4.25
N ASP A 18 -6.80 7.23 -4.63
CA ASP A 18 -6.74 8.11 -5.81
C ASP A 18 -7.08 7.35 -7.10
N ALA A 19 -6.60 6.11 -7.23
CA ALA A 19 -6.92 5.26 -8.38
C ALA A 19 -8.43 5.01 -8.53
N PHE A 20 -9.16 4.82 -7.43
CA PHE A 20 -10.61 4.59 -7.45
C PHE A 20 -11.44 5.87 -7.52
N ILE A 21 -11.05 6.92 -6.80
CA ILE A 21 -11.81 8.18 -6.70
C ILE A 21 -11.64 9.02 -7.97
N TYR A 22 -10.41 9.12 -8.48
CA TYR A 22 -10.05 10.00 -9.59
C TYR A 22 -9.76 9.24 -10.89
N GLY A 23 -9.78 7.90 -10.87
CA GLY A 23 -9.48 7.08 -12.05
C GLY A 23 -8.00 7.07 -12.44
N THR A 24 -7.10 7.49 -11.55
CA THR A 24 -5.65 7.64 -11.82
C THR A 24 -4.88 6.33 -11.66
N VAL A 25 -5.44 5.22 -12.15
CA VAL A 25 -4.93 3.87 -11.92
C VAL A 25 -3.46 3.73 -12.36
N GLN A 26 -3.13 4.25 -13.54
CA GLN A 26 -1.78 4.14 -14.12
C GLN A 26 -0.76 5.02 -13.39
N GLU A 27 -1.14 6.24 -13.03
CA GLU A 27 -0.30 7.17 -12.27
C GLU A 27 -0.04 6.63 -10.87
N SER A 28 -1.08 6.15 -10.19
CA SER A 28 -0.98 5.54 -8.85
C SER A 28 -0.08 4.30 -8.87
N ALA A 29 -0.22 3.44 -9.90
CA ALA A 29 0.67 2.30 -10.07
C ALA A 29 2.13 2.74 -10.25
N ARG A 30 2.42 3.71 -11.13
CA ARG A 30 3.77 4.27 -11.33
C ARG A 30 4.38 4.84 -10.05
N ALA A 31 3.58 5.55 -9.26
CA ALA A 31 4.00 6.05 -7.96
C ALA A 31 4.31 4.89 -7.00
N TYR A 32 3.47 3.85 -6.96
CA TYR A 32 3.67 2.66 -6.15
C TYR A 32 4.99 1.93 -6.51
N ASN A 33 5.30 1.80 -7.80
CA ASN A 33 6.57 1.22 -8.25
C ASN A 33 7.79 2.05 -7.80
N SER A 34 7.64 3.37 -7.67
CA SER A 34 8.71 4.20 -7.09
C SER A 34 8.98 3.88 -5.61
N LEU A 35 7.97 3.42 -4.86
CA LEU A 35 8.15 2.98 -3.47
C LEU A 35 8.98 1.70 -3.37
N LYS A 36 8.84 0.78 -4.34
CA LYS A 36 9.65 -0.44 -4.41
C LYS A 36 11.14 -0.16 -4.45
N LYS A 37 11.57 0.90 -5.16
CA LYS A 37 12.98 1.31 -5.22
C LYS A 37 13.55 1.70 -3.86
N SER A 38 12.68 2.06 -2.91
CA SER A 38 13.03 2.41 -1.53
C SER A 38 12.67 1.32 -0.51
N ASN A 39 12.21 0.14 -0.96
CA ASN A 39 11.68 -0.92 -0.10
C ASN A 39 10.67 -0.37 0.92
N SER A 40 9.72 0.45 0.46
CA SER A 40 8.66 1.01 1.30
C SER A 40 7.26 0.67 0.80
N ASP A 41 7.16 -0.22 -0.18
CA ASP A 41 5.91 -0.69 -0.74
C ASP A 41 5.28 -1.82 0.10
N ALA A 42 4.07 -2.25 -0.25
CA ALA A 42 3.31 -3.23 0.53
C ALA A 42 3.92 -4.64 0.53
N SER A 43 4.79 -4.98 -0.44
CA SER A 43 5.49 -6.26 -0.46
C SER A 43 6.43 -6.48 0.74
N GLN A 44 6.79 -5.40 1.44
CA GLN A 44 7.63 -5.47 2.65
C GLN A 44 6.83 -5.79 3.92
N CYS A 45 5.49 -5.87 3.84
CA CYS A 45 4.67 -6.20 4.98
C CYS A 45 4.93 -7.64 5.44
N VAL A 46 5.31 -7.80 6.72
CA VAL A 46 5.53 -9.10 7.38
C VAL A 46 4.37 -9.51 8.29
N GLU A 47 3.23 -8.84 8.15
CA GLU A 47 1.99 -9.14 8.89
C GLU A 47 2.15 -9.10 10.42
N CYS A 48 2.96 -8.17 10.93
CA CYS A 48 3.22 -8.04 12.37
C CYS A 48 2.04 -7.49 13.20
N GLY A 49 0.98 -6.98 12.57
CA GLY A 49 -0.23 -6.46 13.24
C GLY A 49 -0.08 -5.13 14.01
N GLN A 50 1.12 -4.53 14.10
CA GLN A 50 1.32 -3.29 14.86
C GLN A 50 0.51 -2.10 14.31
N CYS A 51 0.30 -2.07 13.00
CA CYS A 51 -0.51 -1.04 12.35
C CYS A 51 -1.99 -1.11 12.73
N GLU A 52 -2.53 -2.30 12.97
CA GLU A 52 -3.93 -2.50 13.36
C GLU A 52 -4.17 -1.98 14.77
N GLN A 53 -3.28 -2.31 15.71
CA GLN A 53 -3.34 -1.84 17.10
C GLN A 53 -3.26 -0.31 17.19
N ALA A 54 -2.55 0.33 16.25
CA ALA A 54 -2.43 1.77 16.16
C ALA A 54 -3.60 2.42 15.37
N CYS A 55 -4.42 1.64 14.68
CA CYS A 55 -5.49 2.15 13.83
C CYS A 55 -6.77 2.39 14.66
N PRO A 56 -7.24 3.65 14.81
CA PRO A 56 -8.43 3.95 15.62
C PRO A 56 -9.72 3.33 15.07
N GLN A 57 -9.71 2.91 13.80
CA GLN A 57 -10.85 2.29 13.11
C GLN A 57 -10.79 0.76 13.12
N ASN A 58 -9.75 0.15 13.72
CA ASN A 58 -9.54 -1.31 13.75
C ASN A 58 -9.65 -1.96 12.37
N LEU A 59 -8.98 -1.38 11.37
CA LEU A 59 -8.95 -1.94 10.02
C LEU A 59 -7.98 -3.13 9.96
N PRO A 60 -8.28 -4.16 9.13
CA PRO A 60 -7.37 -5.27 8.84
C PRO A 60 -6.27 -4.81 7.87
N VAL A 61 -5.33 -4.01 8.37
CA VAL A 61 -4.34 -3.31 7.56
C VAL A 61 -3.44 -4.26 6.75
N PRO A 62 -2.90 -5.37 7.30
CA PRO A 62 -2.10 -6.33 6.54
C PRO A 62 -2.84 -6.93 5.34
N GLU A 63 -4.11 -7.31 5.51
CA GLU A 63 -4.95 -7.86 4.45
C GLU A 63 -5.22 -6.81 3.38
N LEU A 64 -5.59 -5.59 3.79
CA LEU A 64 -5.79 -4.49 2.85
C LEU A 64 -4.50 -4.14 2.08
N LEU A 65 -3.34 -4.20 2.73
CA LEU A 65 -2.06 -3.99 2.05
C LEU A 65 -1.80 -5.05 0.97
N LYS A 66 -2.17 -6.31 1.20
CA LYS A 66 -2.08 -7.38 0.18
C LYS A 66 -2.98 -7.07 -1.02
N GLU A 67 -4.24 -6.70 -0.77
CA GLU A 67 -5.18 -6.34 -1.84
C GLU A 67 -4.68 -5.14 -2.66
N VAL A 68 -4.19 -4.10 -1.99
CA VAL A 68 -3.63 -2.91 -2.64
C VAL A 68 -2.38 -3.28 -3.46
N HIS A 69 -1.50 -4.13 -2.91
CA HIS A 69 -0.33 -4.61 -3.62
C HIS A 69 -0.72 -5.28 -4.94
N GLU A 70 -1.62 -6.27 -4.87
CA GLU A 70 -2.07 -7.03 -6.04
C GLU A 70 -2.72 -6.10 -7.09
N PHE A 71 -3.57 -5.17 -6.66
CA PHE A 71 -4.24 -4.23 -7.55
C PHE A 71 -3.26 -3.33 -8.31
N LEU A 72 -2.29 -2.72 -7.59
CA LEU A 72 -1.33 -1.78 -8.19
C LEU A 72 -0.27 -2.51 -9.01
N GLU A 73 0.13 -3.72 -8.60
CA GLU A 73 1.06 -4.58 -9.35
C GLU A 73 0.49 -5.06 -10.68
N ALA A 74 -0.80 -5.42 -10.70
CA ALA A 74 -1.46 -5.91 -11.90
C ALA A 74 -1.44 -4.90 -13.08
N GLN A 75 -1.17 -3.63 -12.80
CA GLN A 75 -1.07 -2.58 -13.81
C GLN A 75 0.24 -2.61 -14.61
N PHE A 76 1.26 -3.36 -14.14
CA PHE A 76 2.58 -3.47 -14.77
C PHE A 76 2.77 -4.71 -15.66
N GLY A 77 1.70 -5.46 -15.92
CA GLY A 77 1.74 -6.77 -16.59
C GLY A 77 1.00 -6.88 -17.93
N LYS A 78 0.84 -5.78 -18.69
CA LYS A 78 0.37 -5.81 -20.08
C LYS A 78 1.23 -4.96 -20.99
#